data_AF-A0A0F5IZI5-F1
#
_entry.id   AF-A0A0F5IZI5-F1
#
_cell.length_a   1.000
_cell.length_b   1.000
_cell.length_c   1.000
_cell.angle_alpha   90.00
_cell.angle_beta   90.00
_cell.angle_gamma   90.00
#
_symmetry.space_group_name_H-M   'P 1'
#
loop_
_entity.id
_entity.type
_entity.pdbx_description
1 polymer ?
#
loop_
_entity_poly.entity_id
_entity_poly.type
_entity_poly.pdbx_seq_one_letter_code
_entity_poly.pdbx_strand_id
1 'polypeptide(L)'
;MEKPLIIKWKRTARKKARVTYAWYKKEMGVRAADKFINGILEATDLLALNPNMGQPIELKTETCKRNYRSFVEHKNHKIIYYVEKETIHIADIWSNSQDPKEFSKRLK
;
A
#
# COMPACT_ATOMS: atom_id res chain seq x y z
N MET A 1 7.40 23.78 -4.84
CA MET A 1 6.92 22.39 -4.72
C MET A 1 8.09 21.53 -4.29
N GLU A 2 7.95 20.79 -3.20
CA GLU A 2 8.96 19.79 -2.82
C GLU A 2 9.01 18.69 -3.88
N LYS A 3 10.22 18.15 -4.12
CA LYS A 3 10.45 17.10 -5.10
C LYS A 3 9.79 15.79 -4.61
N PRO A 4 9.02 15.07 -5.45
CA PRO A 4 8.43 13.80 -5.04
C PRO A 4 9.51 12.77 -4.67
N LEU A 5 9.22 11.97 -3.65
CA LEU A 5 10.05 10.82 -3.30
C LEU A 5 10.06 9.78 -4.43
N ILE A 6 11.15 9.02 -4.52
CA ILE A 6 11.27 7.91 -5.46
C ILE A 6 10.34 6.78 -5.00
N ILE A 7 9.43 6.34 -5.87
CA ILE A 7 8.51 5.23 -5.56
C ILE A 7 9.19 3.89 -5.85
N LYS A 8 9.30 3.01 -4.85
CA LYS A 8 9.78 1.63 -5.01
C LYS A 8 8.80 0.62 -4.46
N TRP A 9 8.26 -0.19 -5.36
CA TRP A 9 7.37 -1.29 -5.01
C TRP A 9 8.15 -2.55 -4.59
N LYS A 10 7.81 -3.10 -3.43
CA LYS A 10 8.28 -4.45 -3.04
C LYS A 10 7.61 -5.51 -3.91
N ARG A 11 8.29 -6.65 -4.07
CA ARG A 11 7.77 -7.78 -4.86
C ARG A 11 6.42 -8.29 -4.34
N THR A 12 6.24 -8.28 -3.02
CA THR A 12 5.00 -8.62 -2.31
C THR A 12 3.86 -7.70 -2.72
N ALA A 13 4.04 -6.38 -2.63
CA ALA A 13 3.05 -5.40 -3.06
C ALA A 13 2.65 -5.56 -4.53
N ARG A 14 3.62 -5.71 -5.44
CA ARG A 14 3.33 -5.95 -6.87
C ARG A 14 2.52 -7.21 -7.10
N LYS A 15 2.88 -8.32 -6.43
CA LYS A 15 2.15 -9.59 -6.53
C LYS A 15 0.71 -9.42 -6.03
N LYS A 16 0.53 -8.75 -4.90
CA LYS A 16 -0.77 -8.51 -4.29
C LYS A 16 -1.67 -7.66 -5.17
N ALA A 17 -1.17 -6.54 -5.69
CA ALA A 17 -1.89 -5.69 -6.64
C ALA A 17 -2.35 -6.48 -7.88
N ARG A 18 -1.49 -7.32 -8.46
CA ARG A 18 -1.84 -8.17 -9.62
C ARG A 18 -2.93 -9.18 -9.30
N VAL A 19 -2.85 -9.86 -8.16
CA VAL A 19 -3.85 -10.85 -7.73
C VAL A 19 -5.19 -10.15 -7.49
N THR A 20 -5.20 -9.01 -6.81
CA THR A 20 -6.43 -8.23 -6.58
C THR A 20 -7.02 -7.70 -7.88
N TYR A 21 -6.21 -7.19 -8.80
CA TYR A 21 -6.67 -6.76 -10.13
C TYR A 21 -7.32 -7.92 -10.89
N ALA A 22 -6.68 -9.09 -10.92
CA ALA A 22 -7.21 -10.28 -11.60
C ALA A 22 -8.55 -10.73 -11.00
N TRP A 23 -8.70 -10.64 -9.67
CA TRP A 23 -9.95 -10.92 -8.98
C TRP A 23 -11.06 -9.93 -9.38
N TYR A 24 -10.80 -8.61 -9.33
CA TYR A 24 -11.79 -7.61 -9.78
C TYR A 24 -12.17 -7.82 -11.25
N LYS A 25 -11.19 -8.11 -12.11
CA LYS A 25 -11.44 -8.34 -13.53
C LYS A 25 -12.36 -9.53 -13.76
N LYS A 26 -12.14 -10.61 -13.01
CA LYS A 26 -12.93 -11.84 -13.11
C LYS A 26 -14.35 -11.67 -12.55
N GLU A 27 -14.48 -11.08 -11.35
CA GLU A 27 -15.76 -11.05 -10.62
C GLU A 27 -16.63 -9.83 -10.96
N MET A 28 -16.02 -8.72 -11.40
CA MET A 28 -16.70 -7.43 -11.58
C MET A 28 -16.41 -6.76 -12.94
N GLY A 29 -15.56 -7.36 -13.76
CA GLY A 29 -15.19 -6.86 -15.08
C GLY A 29 -14.01 -5.87 -15.09
N VAL A 30 -13.51 -5.60 -16.30
CA VAL A 30 -12.29 -4.82 -16.53
C VAL A 30 -12.38 -3.41 -15.96
N ARG A 31 -13.52 -2.73 -16.09
CA ARG A 31 -13.71 -1.37 -15.55
C ARG A 31 -13.48 -1.28 -14.04
N ALA A 32 -13.92 -2.29 -13.28
CA ALA A 32 -13.71 -2.33 -11.84
C ALA A 32 -12.24 -2.59 -11.49
N ALA A 33 -11.57 -3.46 -12.25
CA ALA A 33 -10.15 -3.75 -12.08
C ALA A 33 -9.28 -2.53 -12.38
N ASP A 34 -9.59 -1.81 -13.46
CA ASP A 34 -8.88 -0.59 -13.87
C ASP A 34 -9.07 0.52 -12.84
N LYS A 35 -10.30 0.71 -12.34
CA LYS A 35 -10.57 1.65 -11.25
C LYS A 35 -9.74 1.35 -10.01
N PHE A 36 -9.62 0.07 -9.64
CA PHE A 36 -8.78 -0.33 -8.51
C PHE A 36 -7.31 0.01 -8.73
N ILE A 37 -6.71 -0.41 -9.85
CA ILE A 37 -5.26 -0.21 -10.03
C ILE A 37 -4.92 1.27 -10.24
N ASN A 38 -5.76 2.04 -10.94
CA ASN A 38 -5.55 3.47 -11.12
C ASN A 38 -5.63 4.22 -9.80
N GLY A 39 -6.63 3.93 -8.96
CA GLY A 39 -6.74 4.54 -7.63
C GLY A 39 -5.52 4.26 -6.75
N ILE A 40 -5.00 3.02 -6.79
CA ILE A 40 -3.76 2.68 -6.08
C ILE A 40 -2.56 3.46 -6.63
N LEU A 41 -2.41 3.57 -7.96
CA LEU A 41 -1.28 4.30 -8.57
C LEU A 41 -1.33 5.80 -8.24
N GLU A 42 -2.49 6.43 -8.42
CA GLU A 42 -2.72 7.83 -8.07
C GLU A 42 -2.43 8.10 -6.59
N ALA A 43 -2.89 7.22 -5.69
CA ALA A 43 -2.58 7.32 -4.28
C ALA A 43 -1.07 7.17 -4.00
N THR A 44 -0.35 6.30 -4.71
CA THR A 44 1.11 6.20 -4.53
C THR A 44 1.85 7.46 -4.97
N ASP A 45 1.39 8.14 -6.03
CA ASP A 45 1.96 9.41 -6.48
C ASP A 45 1.68 10.52 -5.46
N LEU A 46 0.47 10.58 -4.91
CA LEU A 46 0.12 11.52 -3.83
C LEU A 46 0.96 11.28 -2.57
N LEU A 47 1.21 10.02 -2.21
CA LEU A 47 2.05 9.66 -1.07
C LEU A 47 3.53 9.97 -1.31
N ALA A 48 4.01 9.93 -2.55
CA ALA A 48 5.37 10.35 -2.87
C ALA A 48 5.56 11.86 -2.71
N LEU A 49 4.52 12.66 -2.95
CA LEU A 49 4.50 14.09 -2.69
C LEU A 49 4.24 14.41 -1.21
N ASN A 50 3.44 13.60 -0.53
CA ASN A 50 2.97 13.83 0.84
C ASN A 50 3.16 12.58 1.70
N PRO A 51 4.42 12.16 1.97
CA PRO A 51 4.71 10.92 2.68
C PRO A 51 4.14 10.85 4.09
N ASN A 52 3.77 11.99 4.66
CA ASN A 52 3.21 12.11 5.99
C ASN A 52 1.68 11.94 6.07
N MET A 53 0.99 11.81 4.93
CA MET A 53 -0.48 11.70 4.85
C MET A 53 -1.06 10.37 5.38
N GLY A 54 -0.27 9.29 5.32
CA GLY A 54 -0.68 8.01 5.92
C GLY A 54 -0.70 8.04 7.45
N GLN A 55 -1.49 7.17 8.06
CA GLN A 55 -1.50 6.97 9.51
C GLN A 55 -0.32 6.09 9.92
N PRO A 56 0.50 6.50 10.90
CA PRO A 56 1.53 5.63 11.48
C PRO A 56 0.94 4.32 11.98
N ILE A 57 1.69 3.23 11.84
CA ILE A 57 1.29 1.91 12.32
C ILE A 57 2.17 1.55 13.51
N GLU A 58 1.55 1.42 14.68
CA GLU A 58 2.22 0.95 15.89
C GLU A 58 2.50 -0.55 15.79
N LEU A 59 3.72 -0.90 15.43
CA LEU A 59 4.20 -2.27 15.47
C LEU A 59 4.75 -2.57 16.87
N LYS A 60 4.03 -3.39 17.64
CA LYS A 60 4.41 -3.84 18.99
C LYS A 60 5.53 -4.90 18.96
N THR A 61 6.57 -4.69 18.17
CA THR A 61 7.67 -5.64 18.02
C THR A 61 9.00 -4.92 17.91
N GLU A 62 9.90 -5.16 18.87
CA GLU A 62 11.26 -4.58 18.94
C GLU A 62 12.11 -4.86 17.69
N THR A 63 11.76 -5.88 16.91
CA THR A 63 12.49 -6.29 15.72
C THR A 63 12.14 -5.49 14.46
N CYS A 64 11.03 -4.75 14.45
CA CYS A 64 10.60 -4.02 13.26
C CYS A 64 11.11 -2.57 13.27
N LYS A 65 12.28 -2.35 12.68
CA LYS A 65 12.96 -1.03 12.67
C LYS A 65 12.35 0.00 11.71
N ARG A 66 11.29 -0.33 10.97
CA ARG A 66 10.73 0.56 9.94
C ARG A 66 9.46 1.24 10.45
N ASN A 67 9.39 2.54 10.23
CA ASN A 67 8.20 3.35 10.53
C ASN A 67 7.15 3.15 9.44
N TYR A 68 6.40 2.06 9.54
CA TYR A 68 5.32 1.77 8.61
C TYR A 68 4.15 2.72 8.79
N ARG A 69 3.49 3.01 7.68
CA ARG A 69 2.33 3.89 7.56
C ARG A 69 1.28 3.18 6.71
N SER A 70 0.01 3.44 7.00
CA SER A 70 -1.13 2.95 6.22
C SER A 70 -1.90 4.12 5.61
N PHE A 71 -2.34 3.97 4.38
CA PHE A 71 -3.19 4.94 3.71
C PHE A 71 -4.40 4.22 3.10
N VAL A 72 -5.60 4.58 3.55
CA VAL A 72 -6.85 4.00 3.06
C VAL A 72 -7.25 4.73 1.78
N GLU A 73 -6.89 4.15 0.63
CA GLU A 73 -7.25 4.69 -0.70
C GLU A 73 -8.74 4.43 -1.01
N HIS A 74 -9.26 3.27 -0.59
CA HIS A 74 -10.66 2.90 -0.81
C HIS A 74 -11.19 2.08 0.36
N LYS A 75 -12.51 2.01 0.55
CA LYS A 75 -13.14 1.22 1.63
C LYS A 75 -12.66 -0.23 1.68
N ASN A 76 -12.28 -0.80 0.54
CA ASN A 76 -11.83 -2.18 0.42
C ASN A 76 -10.31 -2.36 0.49
N HIS A 77 -9.50 -1.30 0.35
CA HIS A 77 -8.05 -1.46 0.29
C HIS A 77 -7.28 -0.33 1.00
N LYS A 78 -6.11 -0.67 1.50
CA LYS A 78 -5.14 0.29 2.01
C LYS A 78 -3.73 -0.03 1.52
N ILE A 79 -2.95 1.00 1.34
CA ILE A 79 -1.54 0.93 0.97
C ILE A 79 -0.72 0.91 2.25
N ILE A 80 0.16 -0.07 2.39
CA ILE A 80 1.14 -0.12 3.47
C ILE A 80 2.49 0.29 2.90
N TYR A 81 3.11 1.30 3.50
CA TYR A 81 4.38 1.83 3.04
C TYR A 81 5.27 2.28 4.20
N TYR A 82 6.52 2.61 3.88
CA TYR A 82 7.44 3.35 4.76
C TYR A 82 8.32 4.23 3.90
N VAL A 83 8.96 5.22 4.52
CA VAL A 83 9.92 6.10 3.87
C VAL A 83 11.32 5.80 4.40
N GLU A 84 12.28 5.72 3.50
CA GLU A 84 13.70 5.58 3.81
C GLU A 84 14.49 6.52 2.91
N LYS A 85 15.17 7.50 3.51
CA LYS A 85 15.84 8.60 2.79
C LYS A 85 14.85 9.28 1.83
N GLU A 86 15.17 9.35 0.54
CA GLU A 86 14.34 9.96 -0.50
C GLU A 86 13.42 8.94 -1.22
N THR A 87 13.15 7.79 -0.61
CA THR A 87 12.39 6.70 -1.24
C THR A 87 11.17 6.31 -0.41
N ILE A 88 10.00 6.30 -1.06
CA ILE A 88 8.80 5.66 -0.53
C ILE A 88 8.75 4.20 -0.99
N HIS A 89 8.69 3.30 -0.02
CA HIS A 89 8.62 1.86 -0.26
C HIS A 89 7.20 1.35 -0.11
N ILE A 90 6.53 1.02 -1.22
CA ILE A 90 5.22 0.37 -1.21
C ILE A 90 5.43 -1.09 -0.80
N ALA A 91 5.08 -1.41 0.45
CA ALA A 91 5.40 -2.68 1.10
C ALA A 91 4.32 -3.73 0.85
N ASP A 92 3.04 -3.33 0.90
CA ASP A 92 1.91 -4.22 0.63
C ASP A 92 0.66 -3.44 0.17
N ILE A 93 -0.26 -4.14 -0.48
CA ILE A 93 -1.62 -3.67 -0.80
C ILE A 93 -2.61 -4.54 -0.05
N TRP A 94 -3.20 -3.98 1.00
CA TRP A 94 -3.98 -4.74 1.96
C TRP A 94 -5.48 -4.65 1.65
N SER A 95 -6.21 -5.77 1.70
CA SER A 95 -7.68 -5.79 1.62
C SER A 95 -8.32 -5.54 2.99
N ASN A 96 -9.11 -4.48 3.15
CA ASN A 96 -9.70 -4.07 4.44
C ASN A 96 -10.71 -5.08 5.01
N SER A 97 -11.10 -6.10 4.23
CA SER A 97 -11.88 -7.26 4.69
C SER A 97 -11.09 -8.30 5.48
N GLN A 98 -9.79 -8.11 5.72
CA GLN A 98 -8.94 -9.05 6.46
C GLN A 98 -8.66 -8.61 7.91
N ASP A 99 -8.65 -9.58 8.84
CA ASP A 99 -8.40 -9.39 10.28
C ASP A 99 -7.09 -8.62 10.54
N PRO A 100 -7.12 -7.49 11.28
CA PRO A 100 -5.94 -6.72 11.68
C PRO A 100 -4.82 -7.55 12.34
N LYS A 101 -5.15 -8.68 12.99
CA LYS A 101 -4.18 -9.54 13.69
C LYS A 101 -3.18 -10.23 12.76
N GLU A 102 -3.44 -10.29 11.45
CA GLU A 102 -2.50 -10.87 10.48
C GLU A 102 -1.33 -9.94 10.10
N PHE A 103 -1.31 -8.70 10.61
CA PHE A 103 -0.41 -7.63 10.14
C PHE A 103 1.07 -7.92 10.36
N SER A 104 1.42 -8.35 11.57
CA SER A 104 2.80 -8.64 11.96
C SER A 104 3.39 -9.85 11.23
N LYS A 105 2.58 -10.81 10.77
CA LYS A 105 3.05 -12.02 10.10
C LYS A 105 3.51 -11.77 8.66
N ARG A 106 2.97 -10.75 7.99
CA ARG A 106 3.22 -10.47 6.57
C ARG A 106 4.37 -9.50 6.31
N LEU A 107 4.80 -8.77 7.33
CA LEU A 107 5.88 -7.78 7.25
C LEU A 107 7.23 -8.28 7.80
N LYS A 108 7.26 -9.51 8.34
CA LYS A 108 8.49 -10.26 8.64
C LYS A 108 9.18 -10.67 7.34
#